data_AF-A0A1F3XYV0-F1
#
_entry.id   AF-A0A1F3XYV0-F1
#
_cell.length_a   1.000
_cell.length_b   1.000
_cell.length_c   1.000
_cell.angle_alpha   90.00
_cell.angle_beta   90.00
_cell.angle_gamma   90.00
#
_symmetry.space_group_name_H-M   'P 1'
#
loop_
_entity.id
_entity.type
_entity.pdbx_description
1 polymer ?
#
loop_
_entity_poly.entity_id
_entity_poly.type
_entity_poly.pdbx_seq_one_letter_code
_entity_poly.pdbx_strand_id
1 'polypeptide(L)'
;MNGSSTPILGEVRKSLPFFYIEVQKLIALSGHGLIPISLPAVSEHLKDETLIEVGALKHIEEHLCLISASRRIQNPIAAKLIKQFKVS
;
A
#
# COMPACT_ATOMS: atom_id res chain seq x y z
N MET A 1 28.80 -19.27 -21.43
CA MET A 1 27.34 -19.30 -21.60
C MET A 1 26.80 -20.29 -20.60
N ASN A 2 25.99 -19.87 -19.64
CA ASN A 2 25.10 -20.71 -18.85
C ASN A 2 24.07 -19.78 -18.23
N GLY A 3 22.91 -19.69 -18.89
CA GLY A 3 21.77 -18.90 -18.44
C GLY A 3 21.06 -19.64 -17.32
N SER A 4 21.20 -19.13 -16.10
CA SER A 4 20.27 -19.43 -15.01
C SER A 4 19.03 -18.58 -15.25
N SER A 5 17.96 -19.25 -15.68
CA SER A 5 16.60 -18.75 -15.79
C SER A 5 16.16 -18.06 -14.50
N THR A 6 16.24 -16.73 -14.47
CA THR A 6 15.51 -15.91 -13.52
C THR A 6 14.03 -16.25 -13.63
N PRO A 7 13.30 -16.49 -12.52
CA PRO A 7 11.87 -16.69 -12.59
C PRO A 7 11.25 -15.40 -13.14
N ILE A 8 10.72 -15.57 -14.35
CA ILE A 8 9.86 -14.64 -15.06
C ILE A 8 8.79 -14.20 -14.08
N LEU A 9 8.60 -12.87 -13.95
CA LEU A 9 7.50 -12.24 -13.23
C LEU A 9 6.24 -13.11 -13.40
N GLY A 10 5.89 -13.85 -12.35
CA GLY A 10 4.60 -14.54 -12.27
C GLY A 10 3.53 -13.48 -12.43
N GLU A 11 2.59 -13.75 -13.34
CA GLU A 11 1.48 -12.89 -13.72
C GLU A 11 0.96 -12.05 -12.54
N VAL A 12 1.18 -10.73 -12.60
CA VAL A 12 0.39 -9.78 -11.81
C VAL A 12 -0.97 -9.64 -12.51
N ARG A 13 -1.75 -10.73 -12.54
CA ARG A 13 -3.19 -10.66 -12.72
C ARG A 13 -3.81 -10.36 -11.35
N LYS A 14 -3.75 -9.10 -10.94
CA LYS A 14 -4.68 -8.55 -9.95
C LYS A 14 -5.18 -7.22 -10.48
N SER A 15 -6.47 -7.21 -10.78
CA SER A 15 -7.27 -6.03 -11.11
C SER A 15 -6.80 -4.80 -10.33
N LEU A 16 -6.53 -3.71 -11.06
CA LEU A 16 -6.18 -2.37 -10.57
C LEU A 16 -6.54 -2.12 -9.08
N PRO A 17 -5.61 -2.33 -8.13
CA PRO A 17 -5.92 -2.20 -6.70
C PRO A 17 -6.14 -0.74 -6.27
N PHE A 18 -5.63 0.22 -7.05
CA PHE A 18 -5.68 1.64 -6.68
C PHE A 18 -7.07 2.26 -6.77
N PHE A 19 -7.94 1.79 -7.67
CA PHE A 19 -9.28 2.36 -7.81
C PHE A 19 -10.25 1.87 -6.72
N TYR A 20 -9.94 0.72 -6.10
CA TYR A 20 -10.86 0.05 -5.19
C TYR A 20 -10.92 0.74 -3.81
N ILE A 21 -9.80 1.27 -3.33
CA ILE A 21 -9.74 1.88 -1.99
C ILE A 21 -10.52 3.19 -1.89
N GLU A 22 -10.47 4.05 -2.91
CA GLU A 22 -11.18 5.33 -2.90
C GLU A 22 -12.70 5.12 -3.03
N VAL A 23 -13.13 4.13 -3.81
CA VAL A 23 -14.54 3.75 -3.89
C VAL A 23 -15.04 3.21 -2.54
N GLN A 24 -14.25 2.35 -1.87
CA GLN A 24 -14.58 1.86 -0.54
C GLN A 24 -14.73 3.02 0.47
N LYS A 25 -13.77 3.95 0.49
CA LYS A 25 -13.84 5.16 1.34
C LYS A 25 -15.13 5.94 1.10
N LEU A 26 -15.49 6.21 -0.16
CA LEU A 26 -16.72 6.94 -0.49
C LEU A 26 -17.98 6.25 0.02
N ILE A 27 -18.05 4.91 -0.07
CA ILE A 27 -19.19 4.13 0.44
C ILE A 27 -19.30 4.28 1.97
N ALA A 28 -18.18 4.17 2.68
CA ALA A 28 -18.15 4.32 4.14
C ALA A 28 -18.52 5.75 4.59
N LEU A 29 -17.93 6.76 3.94
CA LEU A 29 -18.21 8.18 4.22
C LEU A 29 -19.66 8.56 3.91
N SER A 30 -20.29 7.88 2.96
CA SER A 30 -21.72 8.06 2.65
C SER A 30 -22.63 7.33 3.65
N GLY A 31 -22.09 6.62 4.65
CA GLY A 31 -22.87 5.87 5.64
C GLY A 31 -23.47 4.56 5.12
N HIS A 32 -22.99 4.03 3.99
CA HIS A 32 -23.59 2.86 3.33
C HIS A 32 -22.95 1.52 3.74
N GLY A 33 -22.09 1.50 4.76
CA GLY A 33 -21.56 0.25 5.31
C GLY A 33 -20.23 0.39 6.03
N LEU A 34 -19.61 -0.77 6.28
CA LEU A 34 -18.29 -0.91 6.89
C LEU A 34 -17.29 -1.35 5.83
N ILE A 35 -16.07 -0.81 5.90
CA ILE A 35 -14.99 -1.17 4.99
C ILE A 35 -13.76 -1.66 5.76
N PRO A 36 -13.04 -2.66 5.25
CA PRO A 36 -11.68 -2.94 5.69
C PRO A 36 -10.74 -1.97 5.01
N ILE A 37 -9.98 -1.20 5.80
CA ILE A 37 -9.03 -0.23 5.27
C ILE A 37 -7.85 -0.04 6.21
N SER A 38 -6.69 0.29 5.65
CA SER A 38 -5.51 0.63 6.45
C SER A 38 -5.74 1.96 7.19
N LEU A 39 -5.40 1.97 8.49
CA LEU A 39 -5.57 3.15 9.34
C LEU A 39 -4.92 4.42 8.77
N PRO A 40 -3.69 4.38 8.19
CA PRO A 40 -3.09 5.57 7.62
C PRO A 40 -3.94 6.20 6.50
N ALA A 41 -4.63 5.38 5.70
CA ALA A 41 -5.41 5.84 4.55
C ALA A 41 -6.69 6.59 4.93
N VAL A 42 -7.12 6.52 6.20
CA VAL A 42 -8.33 7.19 6.73
C VAL A 42 -8.05 8.02 7.99
N SER A 43 -6.78 8.27 8.30
CA SER A 43 -6.37 8.91 9.55
C SER A 43 -6.97 10.30 9.78
N GLU A 44 -7.16 11.09 8.72
CA GLU A 44 -7.85 12.39 8.79
C GLU A 44 -9.34 12.21 9.10
N HIS A 45 -10.01 11.27 8.43
CA HIS A 45 -11.43 10.99 8.65
C HIS A 45 -11.75 10.46 10.04
N LEU A 46 -10.82 9.72 10.66
CA LEU A 46 -10.92 9.29 12.05
C LEU A 46 -10.75 10.46 13.03
N LYS A 47 -9.83 11.38 12.75
CA LYS A 47 -9.62 12.60 13.57
C LYS A 47 -10.82 13.54 13.50
N ASP A 48 -11.41 13.67 12.32
CA ASP A 48 -12.56 14.54 12.07
C ASP A 48 -13.89 13.88 12.47
N GLU A 49 -13.84 12.66 13.03
CA GLU A 49 -15.00 11.85 13.45
C GLU A 49 -16.00 11.54 12.32
N THR A 50 -15.62 11.78 11.06
CA THR A 50 -16.43 11.41 9.88
C THR A 50 -16.44 9.91 9.62
N LEU A 51 -15.47 9.18 10.19
CA LEU A 51 -15.45 7.73 10.29
C LEU A 51 -15.13 7.33 11.73
N ILE A 52 -15.58 6.14 12.11
CA ILE A 52 -15.23 5.52 13.39
C ILE A 52 -14.54 4.18 13.15
N GLU A 53 -13.55 3.85 13.99
CA GLU A 53 -12.95 2.53 14.00
C GLU A 53 -13.87 1.56 14.76
N VAL A 54 -14.33 0.51 14.09
CA VAL A 54 -15.13 -0.57 14.71
C VAL A 54 -14.23 -1.66 15.31
N GLY A 55 -13.05 -1.86 14.74
CA GLY A 55 -12.02 -2.77 15.24
C GLY A 55 -11.07 -3.25 14.14
N ALA A 56 -10.01 -3.94 14.56
CA ALA A 56 -9.00 -4.49 13.66
C ALA A 56 -9.32 -5.93 13.24
N LEU A 57 -9.03 -6.26 11.97
CA LEU A 57 -9.09 -7.63 11.49
C LEU A 57 -7.91 -8.43 12.05
N LYS A 58 -8.22 -9.53 12.74
CA LYS A 58 -7.19 -10.42 13.31
C LYS A 58 -6.52 -11.23 12.21
N HIS A 59 -5.22 -11.47 12.36
CA HIS A 59 -4.40 -12.28 11.44
C HIS A 59 -4.25 -11.70 10.02
N ILE A 60 -4.54 -10.41 9.82
CA ILE A 60 -4.25 -9.70 8.57
C ILE A 60 -3.14 -8.70 8.85
N GLU A 61 -2.06 -8.82 8.08
CA GLU A 61 -0.92 -7.91 8.14
C GLU A 61 -0.73 -7.26 6.77
N GLU A 62 -0.42 -5.97 6.78
CA GLU A 62 -0.05 -5.23 5.58
C GLU A 62 1.46 -5.04 5.53
N HIS A 63 2.06 -5.31 4.37
CA HIS A 63 3.48 -5.05 4.12
C HIS A 63 3.63 -3.84 3.21
N LEU A 64 4.10 -2.73 3.77
CA LEU A 64 4.47 -1.57 2.98
C LEU A 64 5.91 -1.71 2.46
N CYS A 65 6.07 -1.73 1.14
CA CYS A 65 7.35 -1.92 0.49
C CYS A 65 7.76 -0.66 -0.28
N LEU A 66 8.98 -0.17 -0.04
CA LEU A 66 9.61 0.80 -0.94
C LEU A 66 10.35 0.05 -2.06
N ILE A 67 9.81 0.13 -3.27
CA ILE A 67 10.44 -0.50 -4.44
C ILE A 67 11.30 0.54 -5.16
N SER A 68 12.57 0.20 -5.40
CA SER A 68 13.48 1.00 -6.22
C SER A 68 14.14 0.17 -7.30
N ALA A 69 14.50 0.82 -8.41
CA ALA A 69 15.35 0.20 -9.41
C ALA A 69 16.83 0.26 -8.99
N SER A 70 17.55 -0.86 -9.15
CA SER A 70 19.02 -0.84 -9.13
C SER A 70 19.51 -0.26 -10.46
N ARG A 71 20.18 0.90 -10.41
CA ARG A 71 20.69 1.61 -11.59
C ARG A 71 22.20 1.46 -11.68
N ARG A 72 22.75 1.36 -12.90
CA ARG A 72 24.20 1.37 -13.14
C ARG A 72 24.87 2.67 -12.68
N ILE A 73 24.18 3.79 -12.81
CA ILE A 73 24.56 5.07 -12.21
C ILE A 73 23.57 5.35 -11.09
N GLN A 74 24.08 5.43 -9.86
CA GLN A 74 23.25 5.59 -8.67
C GLN A 74 22.64 7.00 -8.63
N ASN A 75 21.32 7.09 -8.44
CA ASN A 75 20.69 8.34 -8.09
C ASN A 75 20.90 8.57 -6.58
N PRO A 76 21.67 9.60 -6.16
CA PRO A 76 21.95 9.83 -4.74
C PRO A 76 20.69 10.14 -3.93
N ILE A 77 19.67 10.75 -4.54
CA ILE A 77 18.37 11.03 -3.91
C ILE A 77 17.65 9.70 -3.64
N ALA A 78 17.54 8.83 -4.64
CA ALA A 78 16.91 7.51 -4.47
C ALA A 78 17.64 6.64 -3.45
N ALA A 79 18.99 6.65 -3.47
CA ALA A 79 19.80 5.92 -2.52
C ALA A 79 19.58 6.41 -1.08
N LYS A 80 19.44 7.71 -0.88
CA LYS A 80 19.14 8.30 0.43
C LYS A 80 17.72 7.95 0.89
N LEU A 81 16.73 8.03 0.00
CA LEU A 81 15.34 7.69 0.29
C LEU A 81 15.20 6.24 0.77
N ILE A 82 15.83 5.28 0.08
CA ILE A 82 15.78 3.86 0.48
C ILE A 82 16.40 3.64 1.85
N LYS A 83 17.54 4.27 2.14
CA LYS A 83 18.23 4.13 3.43
C LYS A 83 17.48 4.77 4.59
N GLN A 84 16.69 5.80 4.32
CA GLN A 84 15.99 6.58 5.33
C GLN A 84 14.50 6.24 5.44
N PHE A 85 13.98 5.40 4.55
CA PHE A 85 12.58 5.00 4.55
C PHE A 85 12.24 4.29 5.86
N LYS A 86 11.25 4.83 6.56
CA LYS A 86 10.67 4.27 7.77
C LYS A 86 9.16 4.41 7.65
N VAL A 87 8.46 3.37 8.05
CA VAL A 87 7.01 3.40 8.26
C VAL A 87 6.83 3.70 9.74
N SER A 88 6.35 4.90 10.04
CA SER A 88 6.10 5.41 11.39
C SER A 88 4.60 5.45 11.67
#